data_AF-A0A955YIL8-F1
#
_entry.id   AF-A0A955YIL8-F1
#
_cell.length_a   1.000
_cell.length_b   1.000
_cell.length_c   1.000
_cell.angle_alpha   90.00
_cell.angle_beta   90.00
_cell.angle_gamma   90.00
#
_symmetry.space_group_name_H-M   'P 1'
#
loop_
_entity.id
_entity.type
_entity.pdbx_description
1 polymer ?
#
loop_
_entity_poly.entity_id
_entity_poly.type
_entity_poly.pdbx_seq_one_letter_code
_entity_poly.pdbx_strand_id
1 'polypeptide(L)'
;MDIHDVAGAALSNMGAPGIEALLEAHAATRTPTVRHTLDYALAELGVRDERILAVFLAMLRDDPDHAATLLSEYGDPAALPALEEALDRFEIGSNGDGPFANHAVIELAGAIERLGGVVSDEGLVKLGKAKRIGSAAAAQVANALRSRPKVVVERAPRLPTHRSIVVDRPQAPRPKLGRNERCWCGSGRKYKRCHLHVDTGS
;
A
#
# COMPACT_ATOMS: atom_id res chain seq x y z
N MET A 1 -7.55 2.79 7.55
CA MET A 1 -7.89 2.75 6.12
C MET A 1 -8.48 4.08 5.80
N ASP A 2 -7.77 4.87 5.01
CA ASP A 2 -8.19 6.21 4.59
C ASP A 2 -9.40 6.09 3.65
N ILE A 3 -10.21 7.13 3.54
CA ILE A 3 -11.34 7.19 2.60
C ILE A 3 -10.86 7.04 1.15
N HIS A 4 -9.64 7.48 0.87
CA HIS A 4 -8.98 7.30 -0.42
C HIS A 4 -8.69 5.82 -0.71
N ASP A 5 -8.19 5.05 0.26
CA ASP A 5 -7.92 3.61 0.12
C ASP A 5 -9.21 2.81 -0.16
N VAL A 6 -10.29 3.15 0.55
CA VAL A 6 -11.60 2.51 0.40
C VAL A 6 -12.19 2.78 -0.99
N ALA A 7 -12.04 4.02 -1.47
CA ALA A 7 -12.51 4.41 -2.80
C ALA A 7 -11.70 3.73 -3.91
N GLY A 8 -10.37 3.65 -3.78
CA GLY A 8 -9.51 2.94 -4.73
C GLY A 8 -9.92 1.48 -4.91
N ALA A 9 -10.06 0.74 -3.81
CA ALA A 9 -10.46 -0.67 -3.86
C ALA A 9 -11.86 -0.91 -4.46
N ALA A 10 -12.81 0.02 -4.25
CA ALA A 10 -14.13 -0.08 -4.87
C ALA A 10 -14.08 0.14 -6.39
N LEU A 11 -13.18 1.02 -6.86
CA LEU A 11 -13.02 1.37 -8.27
C LEU A 11 -12.31 0.25 -9.06
N SER A 12 -11.32 -0.44 -8.48
CA SER A 12 -10.63 -1.57 -9.14
C SER A 12 -11.59 -2.69 -9.56
N ASN A 13 -12.73 -2.85 -8.86
CA ASN A 13 -13.72 -3.90 -9.15
C ASN A 13 -14.69 -3.56 -10.30
N MET A 14 -14.55 -2.39 -10.95
CA MET A 14 -15.49 -1.96 -11.98
C MET A 14 -15.23 -2.57 -13.36
N GLY A 15 -14.00 -2.97 -13.68
CA GLY A 15 -13.63 -3.42 -15.02
C GLY A 15 -13.76 -2.32 -16.08
N ALA A 16 -14.09 -2.69 -17.33
CA ALA A 16 -14.10 -1.76 -18.46
C ALA A 16 -14.97 -0.49 -18.27
N PRO A 17 -16.15 -0.56 -17.62
CA PRO A 17 -16.93 0.64 -17.30
C PRO A 17 -16.22 1.69 -16.42
N GLY A 18 -15.18 1.31 -15.68
CA GLY A 18 -14.41 2.21 -14.83
C GLY A 18 -13.36 3.04 -15.56
N ILE A 19 -13.01 2.69 -16.80
CA ILE A 19 -11.86 3.26 -17.51
C ILE A 19 -11.99 4.78 -17.68
N GLU A 20 -13.10 5.25 -18.27
CA GLU A 20 -13.27 6.68 -18.56
C GLU A 20 -13.25 7.52 -17.28
N ALA A 21 -14.02 7.11 -16.27
CA ALA A 21 -14.10 7.86 -15.02
C ALA A 21 -12.76 7.92 -14.27
N LEU A 22 -12.00 6.82 -14.28
CA LEU A 22 -10.69 6.77 -13.63
C LEU A 22 -9.65 7.59 -14.39
N LEU A 23 -9.61 7.51 -15.73
CA LEU A 23 -8.70 8.31 -16.54
C LEU A 23 -9.00 9.81 -16.43
N GLU A 24 -10.28 10.19 -16.45
CA GLU A 24 -10.71 11.58 -16.23
C GLU A 24 -10.30 12.09 -14.83
N ALA A 25 -10.54 11.30 -13.78
CA ALA A 25 -10.14 11.64 -12.42
C ALA A 25 -8.62 11.76 -12.28
N HIS A 26 -7.87 10.85 -12.91
CA HIS A 26 -6.41 10.84 -12.92
C HIS A 26 -5.83 12.05 -13.66
N ALA A 27 -6.46 12.46 -14.77
CA ALA A 27 -6.07 13.66 -15.51
C ALA A 27 -6.39 14.95 -14.73
N ALA A 28 -7.52 14.99 -14.02
CA ALA A 28 -7.99 16.19 -13.31
C ALA A 28 -7.28 16.44 -11.97
N THR A 29 -6.81 15.41 -11.27
CA THR A 29 -6.21 15.58 -9.94
C THR A 29 -4.82 16.21 -10.00
N ARG A 30 -4.51 17.12 -9.08
CA ARG A 30 -3.14 17.60 -8.84
C ARG A 30 -2.57 17.15 -7.50
N THR A 31 -3.36 16.38 -6.73
CA THR A 31 -2.98 15.93 -5.40
C THR A 31 -2.18 14.64 -5.53
N PRO A 32 -0.89 14.60 -5.12
CA PRO A 32 -0.04 13.43 -5.33
C PRO A 32 -0.57 12.16 -4.70
N THR A 33 -1.11 12.24 -3.48
CA THR A 33 -1.68 11.08 -2.77
C THR A 33 -2.89 10.50 -3.48
N VAL A 34 -3.78 11.35 -3.99
CA VAL A 34 -4.96 10.92 -4.75
C VAL A 34 -4.55 10.34 -6.11
N ARG A 35 -3.56 10.95 -6.77
CA ARG A 35 -3.00 10.42 -8.02
C ARG A 35 -2.47 9.01 -7.81
N HIS A 36 -1.69 8.80 -6.74
CA HIS A 36 -1.17 7.49 -6.37
C HIS A 36 -2.25 6.43 -6.20
N THR A 37 -3.36 6.77 -5.51
CA THR A 37 -4.51 5.87 -5.37
C THR A 37 -5.15 5.52 -6.71
N LEU A 38 -5.26 6.50 -7.62
CA LEU A 38 -5.84 6.28 -8.95
C LEU A 38 -4.94 5.44 -9.84
N ASP A 39 -3.63 5.56 -9.72
CA ASP A 39 -2.67 4.72 -10.45
C ASP A 39 -2.90 3.24 -10.16
N TYR A 40 -3.00 2.87 -8.87
CA TYR A 40 -3.30 1.49 -8.47
C TYR A 40 -4.68 1.04 -8.92
N ALA A 41 -5.71 1.88 -8.80
CA ALA A 41 -7.05 1.55 -9.26
C ALA A 41 -7.10 1.28 -10.77
N LEU A 42 -6.31 2.01 -11.56
CA LEU A 42 -6.15 1.79 -13.00
C LEU A 42 -5.41 0.49 -13.30
N ALA A 43 -4.34 0.18 -12.54
CA ALA A 43 -3.55 -1.04 -12.75
C ALA A 43 -4.35 -2.31 -12.41
N GLU A 44 -5.15 -2.27 -11.35
CA GLU A 44 -5.95 -3.39 -10.86
C GLU A 44 -7.30 -3.56 -11.57
N LEU A 45 -7.64 -2.70 -12.53
CA LEU A 45 -8.96 -2.71 -13.17
C LEU A 45 -9.23 -4.02 -13.97
N GLY A 46 -8.18 -4.77 -14.28
CA GLY A 46 -8.27 -6.07 -14.95
C GLY A 46 -8.64 -6.00 -16.43
N VAL A 47 -8.44 -4.83 -17.06
CA VAL A 47 -8.75 -4.58 -18.47
C VAL A 47 -7.55 -3.99 -19.15
N ARG A 48 -7.21 -4.50 -20.34
CA ARG A 48 -6.16 -3.90 -21.18
C ARG A 48 -6.75 -2.77 -22.03
N ASP A 49 -6.29 -1.56 -21.76
CA ASP A 49 -6.57 -0.33 -22.50
C ASP A 49 -5.24 0.41 -22.78
N GLU A 50 -5.01 0.79 -24.03
CA GLU A 50 -3.76 1.43 -24.46
C GLU A 50 -3.48 2.76 -23.74
N ARG A 51 -4.53 3.46 -23.29
CA ARG A 51 -4.41 4.75 -22.60
C ARG A 51 -3.93 4.55 -21.17
N ILE A 52 -4.36 3.48 -20.51
CA ILE A 52 -3.86 3.10 -19.18
C ILE A 52 -2.38 2.74 -19.27
N LEU A 53 -2.02 1.92 -20.26
CA LEU A 53 -0.62 1.60 -20.52
C LEU A 53 0.21 2.88 -20.77
N ALA A 54 -0.30 3.80 -21.60
CA ALA A 54 0.40 5.06 -21.90
C ALA A 54 0.64 5.92 -20.65
N VAL A 55 -0.29 5.93 -19.69
CA VAL A 55 -0.09 6.62 -18.39
C VAL A 55 1.11 6.06 -17.65
N PHE A 56 1.17 4.73 -17.50
CA PHE A 56 2.26 4.08 -16.76
C PHE A 56 3.60 4.17 -17.49
N LEU A 57 3.60 4.05 -18.82
CA LEU A 57 4.82 4.22 -19.63
C LEU A 57 5.39 5.64 -19.52
N ALA A 58 4.54 6.67 -19.48
CA ALA A 58 5.00 8.04 -19.31
C ALA A 58 5.69 8.28 -17.96
N MET A 59 5.34 7.52 -16.93
CA MET A 59 5.92 7.63 -15.59
C MET A 59 7.33 7.04 -15.48
N LEU A 60 7.71 6.09 -16.34
CA LEU A 60 9.02 5.41 -16.28
C LEU A 60 10.22 6.36 -16.27
N ARG A 61 10.07 7.55 -16.87
CA ARG A 61 11.16 8.54 -16.91
C ARG A 61 11.42 9.18 -15.54
N ASP A 62 10.36 9.55 -14.85
CA ASP A 62 10.44 10.42 -13.66
C ASP A 62 10.34 9.61 -12.37
N ASP A 63 9.59 8.50 -12.38
CA ASP A 63 9.42 7.59 -11.25
C ASP A 63 9.43 6.12 -11.72
N PRO A 64 10.61 5.59 -12.11
CA PRO A 64 10.74 4.24 -12.64
C PRO A 64 10.37 3.14 -11.65
N ASP A 65 10.55 3.38 -10.34
CA ASP A 65 10.25 2.42 -9.28
C ASP A 65 8.74 2.16 -9.16
N HIS A 66 7.97 3.26 -9.04
CA HIS A 66 6.51 3.20 -8.98
C HIS A 66 5.92 2.72 -10.31
N ALA A 67 6.44 3.21 -11.45
CA ALA A 67 5.98 2.76 -12.77
C ALA A 67 6.20 1.25 -13.01
N ALA A 68 7.35 0.70 -12.62
CA ALA A 68 7.61 -0.74 -12.75
C ALA A 68 6.64 -1.60 -11.92
N THR A 69 6.28 -1.12 -10.74
CA THR A 69 5.27 -1.76 -9.88
C THR A 69 3.90 -1.79 -10.56
N LEU A 70 3.43 -0.65 -11.07
CA LEU A 70 2.14 -0.55 -11.76
C LEU A 70 2.09 -1.38 -13.04
N LEU A 71 3.14 -1.35 -13.86
CA LEU A 71 3.23 -2.12 -15.10
C LEU A 71 3.24 -3.64 -14.84
N SER A 72 3.86 -4.07 -13.73
CA SER A 72 3.82 -5.46 -13.28
C SER A 72 2.39 -5.89 -12.93
N GLU A 73 1.69 -5.06 -12.15
CA GLU A 73 0.31 -5.34 -11.71
C GLU A 73 -0.66 -5.32 -12.90
N TYR A 74 -0.49 -4.36 -13.81
CA TYR A 74 -1.31 -4.20 -15.01
C TYR A 74 -1.17 -5.39 -15.99
N GLY A 75 0.02 -6.01 -16.05
CA GLY A 75 0.17 -7.32 -16.69
C GLY A 75 0.12 -7.31 -18.23
N ASP A 76 0.41 -6.19 -18.89
CA ASP A 76 0.48 -6.10 -20.36
C ASP A 76 1.94 -6.22 -20.87
N PRO A 77 2.30 -7.31 -21.58
CA PRO A 77 3.63 -7.50 -22.15
C PRO A 77 4.06 -6.42 -23.15
N ALA A 78 3.14 -5.59 -23.66
CA ALA A 78 3.49 -4.44 -24.49
C ALA A 78 4.40 -3.42 -23.77
N ALA A 79 4.49 -3.48 -22.44
CA ALA A 79 5.41 -2.66 -21.65
C ALA A 79 6.89 -3.09 -21.73
N LEU A 80 7.19 -4.33 -22.15
CA LEU A 80 8.53 -4.92 -22.09
C LEU A 80 9.63 -4.06 -22.73
N PRO A 81 9.47 -3.53 -23.97
CA PRO A 81 10.52 -2.72 -24.58
C PRO A 81 10.85 -1.44 -23.79
N ALA A 82 9.83 -0.82 -23.20
CA ALA A 82 10.01 0.41 -22.42
C ALA A 82 10.64 0.12 -21.04
N LEU A 83 10.32 -1.02 -20.43
CA LEU A 83 10.95 -1.47 -19.18
C LEU A 83 12.43 -1.79 -19.39
N GLU A 84 12.78 -2.46 -20.50
CA GLU A 84 14.17 -2.72 -20.88
C GLU A 84 14.93 -1.42 -21.12
N GLU A 85 14.37 -0.48 -21.91
CA GLU A 85 14.98 0.82 -22.15
C GLU A 85 15.16 1.62 -20.84
N ALA A 86 14.19 1.59 -19.94
CA ALA A 86 14.28 2.25 -18.65
C ALA A 86 15.37 1.63 -17.76
N LEU A 87 15.50 0.30 -17.76
CA LEU A 87 16.56 -0.42 -17.05
C LEU A 87 17.93 -0.04 -17.59
N ASP A 88 18.09 -0.02 -18.91
CA ASP A 88 19.35 0.34 -19.58
C ASP A 88 19.73 1.80 -19.33
N ARG A 89 18.76 2.71 -19.30
CA ARG A 89 19.00 4.13 -19.00
C ARG A 89 19.31 4.40 -17.53
N PHE A 90 18.84 3.58 -16.60
CA PHE A 90 18.97 3.87 -15.17
C PHE A 90 20.45 3.93 -14.73
N GLU A 91 20.81 5.02 -14.07
CA GLU A 91 22.16 5.26 -13.54
C GLU A 91 22.27 4.76 -12.10
N ILE A 92 23.26 3.89 -11.85
CA ILE A 92 23.46 3.31 -10.52
C ILE A 92 24.05 4.37 -9.56
N GLY A 93 23.29 4.69 -8.53
CA GLY A 93 23.73 5.48 -7.38
C GLY A 93 24.73 4.74 -6.49
N SER A 94 25.41 5.50 -5.65
CA SER A 94 26.45 5.04 -4.71
C SER A 94 25.87 4.58 -3.36
N ASN A 95 26.71 3.98 -2.51
CA ASN A 95 26.32 3.60 -1.14
C ASN A 95 25.88 4.81 -0.29
N GLY A 96 26.35 6.02 -0.61
CA GLY A 96 26.05 7.25 0.14
C GLY A 96 24.62 7.76 -0.08
N ASP A 97 23.96 7.30 -1.14
CA ASP A 97 22.64 7.78 -1.56
C ASP A 97 21.50 7.06 -0.81
N GLY A 98 21.84 6.14 0.09
CA GLY A 98 20.91 5.41 0.95
C GLY A 98 20.57 4.00 0.46
N PRO A 99 19.92 3.19 1.32
CA PRO A 99 19.68 1.77 1.04
C PRO A 99 18.71 1.51 -0.14
N PHE A 100 17.92 2.52 -0.53
CA PHE A 100 16.92 2.44 -1.61
C PHE A 100 17.32 3.16 -2.90
N ALA A 101 18.53 3.72 -2.97
CA ALA A 101 18.98 4.53 -4.12
C ALA A 101 18.93 3.79 -5.46
N ASN A 102 19.06 2.46 -5.42
CA ASN A 102 19.06 1.60 -6.61
C ASN A 102 17.82 0.68 -6.65
N HIS A 103 16.75 1.00 -5.93
CA HIS A 103 15.56 0.13 -5.84
C HIS A 103 14.87 -0.05 -7.19
N ALA A 104 14.77 1.02 -7.98
CA ALA A 104 14.17 0.99 -9.32
C ALA A 104 14.79 -0.07 -10.24
N VAL A 105 16.09 -0.36 -10.12
CA VAL A 105 16.74 -1.43 -10.92
C VAL A 105 16.18 -2.81 -10.58
N ILE A 106 15.86 -3.03 -9.31
CA ILE A 106 15.26 -4.28 -8.83
C ILE A 106 13.83 -4.39 -9.34
N GLU A 107 13.04 -3.32 -9.25
CA GLU A 107 11.65 -3.32 -9.70
C GLU A 107 11.52 -3.43 -11.22
N LEU A 108 12.35 -2.71 -11.99
CA LEU A 108 12.37 -2.81 -13.45
C LEU A 108 12.71 -4.24 -13.91
N ALA A 109 13.77 -4.84 -13.35
CA ALA A 109 14.15 -6.21 -13.68
C ALA A 109 13.05 -7.22 -13.28
N GLY A 110 12.46 -7.05 -12.09
CA GLY A 110 11.35 -7.90 -11.63
C GLY A 110 10.10 -7.74 -12.50
N ALA A 111 9.80 -6.54 -12.99
CA ALA A 111 8.69 -6.29 -13.89
C ALA A 111 8.88 -6.98 -15.23
N ILE A 112 10.08 -6.91 -15.82
CA ILE A 112 10.44 -7.61 -17.06
C ILE A 112 10.16 -9.11 -16.90
N GLU A 113 10.67 -9.73 -15.84
CA GLU A 113 10.47 -11.16 -15.57
C GLU A 113 8.99 -11.51 -15.36
N ARG A 114 8.25 -10.72 -14.58
CA ARG A 114 6.81 -10.95 -14.31
C ARG A 114 5.95 -10.87 -15.57
N LEU A 115 6.32 -10.02 -16.52
CA LEU A 115 5.65 -9.89 -17.81
C LEU A 115 6.12 -10.92 -18.86
N GLY A 116 7.00 -11.85 -18.47
CA GLY A 116 7.51 -12.92 -19.33
C GLY A 116 8.66 -12.52 -20.24
N GLY A 117 9.27 -11.36 -20.01
CA GLY A 117 10.51 -10.94 -20.66
C GLY A 117 11.76 -11.57 -20.05
N VAL A 118 12.90 -11.34 -20.69
CA VAL A 118 14.21 -11.80 -20.21
C VAL A 118 15.10 -10.59 -20.00
N VAL A 119 15.60 -10.41 -18.78
CA VAL A 119 16.53 -9.33 -18.47
C VAL A 119 17.82 -9.50 -19.28
N SER A 120 18.26 -8.44 -19.96
CA SER A 120 19.49 -8.43 -20.74
C SER A 120 20.73 -8.73 -19.88
N ASP A 121 21.81 -9.22 -20.50
CA ASP A 121 23.07 -9.46 -19.80
C ASP A 121 23.59 -8.20 -19.09
N GLU A 122 23.49 -7.05 -19.74
CA GLU A 122 23.84 -5.75 -19.16
C GLU A 122 22.92 -5.40 -17.97
N GLY A 123 21.62 -5.62 -18.11
CA GLY A 123 20.64 -5.47 -17.04
C GLY A 123 20.94 -6.37 -15.83
N LEU A 124 21.37 -7.61 -16.05
CA LEU A 124 21.77 -8.53 -14.97
C LEU A 124 23.04 -8.05 -14.25
N VAL A 125 24.03 -7.53 -14.99
CA VAL A 125 25.22 -6.91 -14.39
C VAL A 125 24.82 -5.71 -13.53
N LYS A 126 23.91 -4.87 -14.04
CA LYS A 126 23.39 -3.69 -13.33
C LYS A 126 22.63 -4.08 -12.06
N LEU A 127 21.73 -5.06 -12.15
CA LEU A 127 21.00 -5.62 -11.01
C LEU A 127 21.94 -6.18 -9.94
N GLY A 128 22.98 -6.91 -10.35
CA GLY A 128 24.01 -7.40 -9.44
C GLY A 128 24.74 -6.28 -8.71
N LYS A 129 25.08 -5.19 -9.41
CA LYS A 129 25.70 -4.00 -8.81
C LYS A 129 24.76 -3.31 -7.82
N ALA A 130 23.49 -3.08 -8.19
CA ALA A 130 22.46 -2.49 -7.34
C ALA A 130 22.29 -3.26 -6.03
N LYS A 131 22.14 -4.60 -6.11
CA LYS A 131 21.97 -5.47 -4.93
C LYS A 131 23.17 -5.44 -3.98
N ARG A 132 24.40 -5.39 -4.51
CA ARG A 132 25.62 -5.27 -3.69
C ARG A 132 25.68 -3.95 -2.95
N ILE A 133 25.40 -2.85 -3.64
CA ILE A 133 25.37 -1.49 -3.07
C ILE A 133 24.31 -1.39 -1.98
N GLY A 134 23.08 -1.81 -2.27
CA GLY A 134 21.98 -1.80 -1.31
C GLY A 134 22.29 -2.65 -0.06
N SER A 135 22.87 -3.83 -0.24
CA SER A 135 23.28 -4.71 0.87
C SER A 135 24.37 -4.09 1.73
N ALA A 136 25.38 -3.45 1.11
CA ALA A 136 26.42 -2.74 1.82
C ALA A 136 25.87 -1.54 2.62
N ALA A 137 25.00 -0.73 2.00
CA ALA A 137 24.34 0.40 2.64
C ALA A 137 23.46 -0.06 3.82
N ALA A 138 22.65 -1.12 3.63
CA ALA A 138 21.82 -1.69 4.68
C ALA A 138 22.65 -2.21 5.86
N ALA A 139 23.79 -2.86 5.59
CA ALA A 139 24.71 -3.32 6.64
C ALA A 139 25.31 -2.15 7.43
N GLN A 140 25.69 -1.05 6.76
CA GLN A 140 26.18 0.17 7.41
C GLN A 140 25.11 0.81 8.30
N VAL A 141 23.88 0.96 7.81
CA VAL A 141 22.74 1.47 8.60
C VAL A 141 22.48 0.59 9.81
N ALA A 142 22.43 -0.73 9.63
CA ALA A 142 22.21 -1.68 10.71
C ALA A 142 23.33 -1.61 11.76
N ASN A 143 24.58 -1.44 11.34
CA ASN A 143 25.71 -1.27 12.25
C ASN A 143 25.60 0.04 13.04
N ALA A 144 25.29 1.15 12.37
CA ALA A 144 25.08 2.45 13.01
C ALA A 144 23.96 2.40 14.06
N LEU A 145 22.83 1.74 13.75
CA LEU A 145 21.72 1.55 14.70
C LEU A 145 22.14 0.72 15.92
N ARG A 146 22.99 -0.30 15.74
CA ARG A 146 23.52 -1.10 16.85
C ARG A 146 24.51 -0.33 17.73
N SER A 147 25.33 0.53 17.13
CA SER A 147 26.33 1.34 17.84
C SER A 147 25.76 2.62 18.46
N ARG A 148 24.48 2.94 18.20
CA ARG A 148 23.82 4.08 18.84
C ARG A 148 23.70 3.85 20.35
N PRO A 149 24.08 4.83 21.20
CA PRO A 149 23.89 4.71 22.63
C PRO A 149 22.39 4.54 22.92
N LYS A 150 22.05 3.53 23.74
CA LYS A 150 20.67 3.35 24.21
C LYS A 150 20.28 4.59 25.02
N VAL A 151 19.43 5.43 24.46
CA VAL A 151 18.76 6.48 25.24
C VAL A 151 17.83 5.75 26.21
N VAL A 152 18.20 5.75 27.49
CA VAL A 152 17.29 5.34 28.55
C VAL A 152 16.22 6.42 28.61
N VAL A 153 15.11 6.18 27.91
CA VAL A 153 13.92 7.02 28.05
C VAL A 153 13.39 6.76 29.45
N GLU A 154 13.64 7.70 30.36
CA GLU A 154 13.03 7.69 31.68
C GLU A 154 11.51 7.59 31.47
N ARG A 155 10.88 6.59 32.09
CA ARG A 155 9.45 6.35 31.91
C ARG A 155 8.71 7.64 32.27
N ALA A 156 8.13 8.30 31.27
CA ALA A 156 7.22 9.41 31.51
C ALA A 156 6.18 8.96 32.56
N PRO A 157 5.87 9.80 33.56
CA PRO A 157 4.80 9.49 34.50
C PRO A 157 3.54 9.17 33.68
N ARG A 158 2.85 8.09 34.06
CA ARG A 158 1.58 7.73 33.42
C ARG A 158 0.65 8.93 33.58
N LEU A 159 0.41 9.66 32.49
CA LEU A 159 -0.69 10.61 32.43
C LEU A 159 -1.95 9.85 32.83
N PRO A 160 -2.82 10.41 33.68
CA PRO A 160 -4.06 9.77 34.03
C PRO A 160 -4.81 9.48 32.73
N THR A 161 -4.98 8.20 32.43
CA THR A 161 -5.83 7.72 31.34
C THR A 161 -7.17 8.41 31.52
N HIS A 162 -7.64 9.13 30.48
CA HIS A 162 -8.89 9.86 30.47
C HIS A 162 -9.92 9.18 31.36
N ARG A 163 -10.31 9.85 32.47
CA ARG A 163 -11.45 9.42 33.28
C ARG A 163 -12.60 9.29 32.29
N SER A 164 -13.07 8.08 32.07
CA SER A 164 -14.18 7.81 31.16
C SER A 164 -15.31 8.76 31.52
N ILE A 165 -15.59 9.72 30.65
CA ILE A 165 -16.78 10.54 30.76
C ILE A 165 -17.91 9.58 30.47
N VAL A 166 -18.62 9.15 31.51
CA VAL A 166 -19.86 8.39 31.37
C VAL A 166 -20.86 9.38 30.81
N VAL A 167 -21.03 9.38 29.48
CA VAL A 167 -22.10 10.11 28.83
C VAL A 167 -23.38 9.30 29.11
N ASP A 168 -24.18 9.79 30.05
CA ASP A 168 -25.49 9.20 30.35
C ASP A 168 -26.40 9.42 29.14
N ARG A 169 -26.46 8.41 28.28
CA ARG A 169 -27.30 8.42 27.09
C ARG A 169 -28.66 7.89 27.50
N PRO A 170 -29.76 8.66 27.36
CA PRO A 170 -31.08 8.21 27.76
C PRO A 170 -31.45 6.93 27.00
N GLN A 171 -31.65 5.85 27.74
CA GLN A 171 -32.00 4.54 27.17
C GLN A 171 -33.46 4.56 26.72
N ALA A 172 -33.68 4.38 25.42
CA ALA A 172 -34.99 4.06 24.90
C ALA A 172 -35.49 2.74 25.53
N PRO A 173 -36.80 2.59 25.80
CA PRO A 173 -37.36 1.40 26.44
C PRO A 173 -37.04 0.15 25.64
N ARG A 174 -36.38 -0.81 26.29
CA ARG A 174 -35.78 -1.99 25.65
C ARG A 174 -36.87 -2.99 25.26
N PRO A 175 -36.89 -3.51 24.02
CA PRO A 175 -37.77 -4.60 23.64
C PRO A 175 -37.41 -5.88 24.42
N LYS A 176 -38.41 -6.65 24.82
CA LYS A 176 -38.23 -7.93 25.55
C LYS A 176 -37.55 -8.95 24.62
N LEU A 177 -36.22 -9.01 24.67
CA LEU A 177 -35.42 -9.96 23.90
C LEU A 177 -35.61 -11.39 24.43
N GLY A 178 -35.80 -12.34 23.52
CA GLY A 178 -35.82 -13.76 23.86
C GLY A 178 -34.47 -14.23 24.39
N ARG A 179 -34.48 -15.18 25.34
CA ARG A 179 -33.28 -15.68 26.05
C ARG A 179 -32.14 -16.15 25.12
N ASN A 180 -32.46 -16.65 23.93
CA ASN A 180 -31.48 -17.14 22.95
C ASN A 180 -31.11 -16.14 21.85
N GLU A 181 -31.74 -14.96 21.81
CA GLU A 181 -31.47 -13.91 20.82
C GLU A 181 -30.06 -13.30 21.00
N ARG A 182 -29.57 -12.59 19.99
CA ARG A 182 -28.30 -11.85 20.09
C ARG A 182 -28.43 -10.74 21.14
N CYS A 183 -27.40 -10.59 21.97
CA CYS A 183 -27.41 -9.60 23.05
C CYS A 183 -27.36 -8.17 22.49
N TRP A 184 -28.14 -7.27 23.08
CA TRP A 184 -28.25 -5.87 22.67
C TRP A 184 -26.94 -5.06 22.78
N CYS A 185 -25.95 -5.53 23.54
CA CYS A 185 -24.66 -4.84 23.72
C CYS A 185 -23.70 -4.95 22.51
N GLY A 186 -24.12 -5.58 21.42
CA GLY A 186 -23.31 -5.74 20.21
C GLY A 186 -22.20 -6.80 20.30
N SER A 187 -22.10 -7.54 21.41
CA SER A 187 -21.05 -8.57 21.60
C SER A 187 -21.16 -9.80 20.70
N GLY A 188 -22.25 -9.94 19.94
CA GLY A 188 -22.54 -11.13 19.12
C GLY A 188 -22.93 -12.40 19.91
N ARG A 189 -22.86 -12.38 21.24
CA ARG A 189 -23.21 -13.52 22.13
C ARG A 189 -24.73 -13.63 22.35
N LYS A 190 -25.23 -14.83 22.67
CA LYS A 190 -26.65 -15.04 23.07
C LYS A 190 -26.95 -14.30 24.37
N TYR A 191 -28.13 -13.69 24.47
CA TYR A 191 -28.54 -12.83 25.59
C TYR A 191 -28.37 -13.52 26.96
N LYS A 192 -28.75 -14.80 27.07
CA LYS A 192 -28.56 -15.61 28.30
C LYS A 192 -27.14 -15.74 28.82
N ARG A 193 -26.13 -15.61 27.94
CA ARG A 193 -24.71 -15.73 28.28
C ARG A 193 -24.01 -14.38 28.39
N CYS A 194 -24.75 -13.28 28.26
CA CYS A 194 -24.18 -11.94 28.28
C CYS A 194 -24.87 -11.10 29.36
N HIS A 195 -25.94 -10.39 29.05
CA HIS A 195 -26.56 -9.44 29.99
C HIS A 195 -27.80 -9.97 30.71
N LEU A 196 -28.27 -11.20 30.46
CA LEU A 196 -29.48 -11.71 31.12
C LEU A 196 -29.38 -11.64 32.66
N HIS A 197 -28.30 -12.14 33.27
CA HIS A 197 -28.14 -12.13 34.73
C HIS A 197 -28.07 -10.70 35.31
N VAL A 198 -27.47 -9.79 34.55
CA VAL A 198 -27.35 -8.37 34.92
C VAL A 198 -28.71 -7.67 34.85
N ASP A 199 -29.50 -7.95 33.79
CA ASP A 199 -30.82 -7.36 33.60
C ASP A 199 -31.90 -8.00 34.51
N THR A 200 -31.74 -9.28 34.90
CA THR A 200 -32.67 -9.98 35.80
C THR A 200 -32.27 -9.95 37.28
N GLY A 201 -31.15 -9.31 37.62
CA GLY A 201 -30.74 -9.03 39.00
C GLY A 201 -30.55 -10.26 39.89
N SER A 202 -29.82 -11.28 39.43
CA SER A 202 -29.39 -12.43 40.26
C SER A 202 -27.87 -12.54 40.34
#